data_AF-A0A8S3FMX7-F1
#
_entry.id   AF-A0A8S3FMX7-F1
#
_cell.length_a   1.000
_cell.length_b   1.000
_cell.length_c   1.000
_cell.angle_alpha   90.00
_cell.angle_beta   90.00
_cell.angle_gamma   90.00
#
_symmetry.space_group_name_H-M   'P 1'
#
loop_
_entity.id
_entity.type
_entity.pdbx_description
1 polymer ?
#
loop_
_entity_poly.entity_id
_entity_poly.type
_entity_poly.pdbx_seq_one_letter_code
_entity_poly.pdbx_strand_id
1 'polypeptide(L)'
;IYYGNIERTRQGARFYAQNNNGRNYFKDYLYIHQVLGLTIKIGNTNVIVHLTPIKDLEIMIMDEKLNRNFYKALHLVLRTFVDDLNEYSFSFGMYLPPMNETSSDGHEMPVVCRLVFRNPVTNLRSDMNGLDLYTSSVIGKDRYVLYRQLKDGVEKRLK
;
A
#
# COMPACT_ATOMS: atom_id res chain seq x y z
N ILE A 1 -20.30 3.54 -5.47
CA ILE A 1 -20.22 2.12 -5.06
C ILE A 1 -18.75 1.76 -4.97
N TYR A 2 -18.25 1.36 -3.79
CA TYR A 2 -16.87 0.88 -3.64
C TYR A 2 -16.81 -0.62 -3.98
N TYR A 3 -15.76 -1.06 -4.69
CA TYR A 3 -15.52 -2.49 -4.93
C TYR A 3 -15.33 -3.25 -3.61
N GLY A 4 -15.70 -4.53 -3.57
CA GLY A 4 -15.88 -5.30 -2.32
C GLY A 4 -14.75 -5.20 -1.29
N ASN A 5 -13.48 -5.29 -1.72
CA ASN A 5 -12.33 -5.17 -0.80
C ASN A 5 -12.17 -3.76 -0.21
N ILE A 6 -12.46 -2.73 -1.00
CA ILE A 6 -12.40 -1.33 -0.55
C ILE A 6 -13.54 -1.07 0.42
N GLU A 7 -14.75 -1.51 0.10
CA GLU A 7 -15.91 -1.33 0.97
C GLU A 7 -15.69 -2.04 2.30
N ARG A 8 -15.14 -3.26 2.28
CA ARG A 8 -14.74 -3.97 3.51
C ARG A 8 -13.75 -3.15 4.34
N THR A 9 -12.78 -2.51 3.70
CA THR A 9 -11.78 -1.68 4.39
C THR A 9 -12.42 -0.42 4.97
N ARG A 10 -13.32 0.23 4.23
CA ARG A 10 -14.08 1.40 4.67
C ARG A 10 -15.00 1.09 5.86
N GLN A 11 -15.71 -0.04 5.82
CA GLN A 11 -16.53 -0.51 6.93
C GLN A 11 -15.69 -0.88 8.15
N GLY A 12 -14.53 -1.53 7.94
CA GLY A 12 -13.56 -1.79 9.01
C GLY A 12 -13.04 -0.50 9.66
N ALA A 13 -12.74 0.52 8.85
CA ALA A 13 -12.33 1.84 9.35
C ALA A 13 -13.44 2.53 10.17
N ARG A 14 -14.71 2.43 9.74
CA ARG A 14 -15.86 2.91 10.51
C ARG A 14 -16.03 2.16 11.83
N PHE A 15 -15.95 0.83 11.80
CA PHE A 15 -16.02 0.00 13.00
C PHE A 15 -14.89 0.33 13.98
N TYR A 16 -13.66 0.49 13.48
CA TYR A 16 -12.52 0.92 14.30
C TYR A 16 -12.82 2.26 15.00
N ALA A 17 -13.28 3.26 14.25
CA ALA A 17 -13.56 4.56 14.82
C ALA A 17 -14.67 4.53 15.88
N GLN A 18 -15.74 3.75 15.65
CA GLN A 18 -16.84 3.57 16.62
C GLN A 18 -16.35 2.97 17.95
N ASN A 19 -15.40 2.03 17.91
CA ASN A 19 -14.87 1.37 19.10
C ASN A 19 -13.68 2.10 19.75
N ASN A 20 -13.11 3.09 19.06
CA ASN A 20 -11.88 3.76 19.49
C ASN A 20 -12.07 5.29 19.59
N ASN A 21 -13.20 5.76 20.15
CA ASN A 21 -13.48 7.18 20.43
C ASN A 21 -13.35 8.09 19.20
N GLY A 22 -13.74 7.62 18.01
CA GLY A 22 -13.68 8.40 16.78
C GLY A 22 -12.28 8.51 16.15
N ARG A 23 -11.29 7.75 16.64
CA ARG A 23 -9.94 7.73 16.04
C ARG A 23 -9.97 7.31 14.57
N ASN A 24 -9.15 7.99 13.76
CA ASN A 24 -9.06 7.69 12.33
C ASN A 24 -8.17 6.46 12.10
N TYR A 25 -8.77 5.39 11.61
CA TYR A 25 -8.10 4.12 11.30
C TYR A 25 -6.85 4.29 10.42
N PHE A 26 -6.92 5.10 9.36
CA PHE A 26 -5.82 5.24 8.41
C PHE A 26 -4.65 6.03 8.99
N LYS A 27 -4.92 7.02 9.86
CA LYS A 27 -3.87 7.73 10.60
C LYS A 27 -3.14 6.80 11.57
N ASP A 28 -3.88 5.99 12.32
CA ASP A 28 -3.29 5.02 13.25
C ASP A 28 -2.55 3.90 12.50
N TYR A 29 -3.10 3.43 11.37
CA TYR A 29 -2.43 2.50 10.47
C TYR A 29 -1.09 3.05 9.98
N LEU A 30 -1.07 4.29 9.47
CA LEU A 30 0.15 4.94 9.01
C LEU A 30 1.16 5.11 10.15
N TYR A 31 0.70 5.54 11.33
CA TYR A 31 1.54 5.72 12.50
C TYR A 31 2.25 4.43 12.91
N ILE A 32 1.54 3.31 12.94
CA ILE A 32 2.15 2.00 13.26
C ILE A 32 3.26 1.66 12.26
N HIS A 33 3.04 1.84 10.97
CA HIS A 33 4.07 1.54 9.95
C HIS A 33 5.27 2.50 10.05
N GLN A 34 5.04 3.76 10.44
CA GLN A 34 6.11 4.72 10.68
C GLN A 34 6.96 4.33 11.90
N VAL A 35 6.34 3.96 13.02
CA VAL A 35 7.04 3.52 14.23
C VAL A 35 7.86 2.25 13.99
N LEU A 36 7.34 1.33 13.17
CA LEU A 36 8.05 0.12 12.76
C LEU A 36 9.13 0.38 11.70
N GLY A 37 9.28 1.60 11.20
CA GLY A 37 10.30 1.91 10.18
C GLY A 37 10.01 1.28 8.81
N LEU A 38 8.75 1.00 8.49
CA LEU A 38 8.31 0.42 7.21
C LEU A 38 7.72 1.47 6.25
N THR A 39 7.95 2.75 6.54
CA THR A 39 7.45 3.88 5.76
C THR A 39 8.62 4.69 5.19
N ILE A 40 8.50 5.08 3.92
CA ILE A 40 9.37 6.02 3.22
C ILE A 40 8.54 7.24 2.86
N LYS A 41 9.03 8.43 3.21
CA LYS A 41 8.33 9.69 2.95
C LYS A 41 8.89 10.37 1.70
N ILE A 42 8.03 10.68 0.73
CA ILE A 42 8.39 11.39 -0.49
C ILE A 42 7.58 12.69 -0.51
N GLY A 43 8.20 13.79 -0.09
CA GLY A 43 7.48 15.02 0.21
C GLY A 43 6.49 14.81 1.36
N ASN A 44 5.18 14.91 1.09
CA ASN A 44 4.12 14.62 2.05
C ASN A 44 3.50 13.23 1.88
N THR A 45 3.80 12.54 0.79
CA THR A 45 3.23 11.21 0.49
C THR A 45 3.98 10.12 1.23
N ASN A 46 3.24 9.14 1.74
CA ASN A 46 3.79 8.00 2.46
C ASN A 46 3.79 6.77 1.55
N VAL A 47 4.97 6.18 1.34
CA VAL A 47 5.12 4.86 0.72
C VAL A 47 5.36 3.86 1.84
N ILE A 48 4.56 2.81 1.88
CA ILE A 48 4.43 1.89 3.01
C ILE A 48 4.68 0.47 2.50
N VAL A 49 5.60 -0.24 3.14
CA VAL A 49 5.68 -1.70 2.98
C VAL A 49 4.61 -2.33 3.86
N HIS A 50 3.63 -2.98 3.24
CA HIS A 50 2.43 -3.45 3.94
C HIS A 50 2.78 -4.56 4.95
N LEU A 51 2.35 -4.40 6.21
CA LEU A 51 2.57 -5.39 7.28
C LEU A 51 1.84 -6.72 7.08
N THR A 52 0.58 -6.65 6.64
CA THR A 52 -0.28 -7.80 6.32
C THR A 52 -0.58 -7.85 4.83
N PRO A 53 0.43 -8.12 3.98
CA PRO A 53 0.26 -8.11 2.54
C PRO A 53 -0.48 -9.37 2.06
N ILE A 54 -1.10 -9.27 0.88
CA ILE A 54 -1.68 -10.42 0.17
C ILE A 54 -0.60 -11.19 -0.59
N LYS A 55 0.47 -10.50 -1.02
CA LYS A 55 1.60 -11.09 -1.76
C LYS A 55 2.93 -10.51 -1.33
N ASP A 56 4.01 -11.23 -1.66
CA ASP A 56 5.37 -10.93 -1.19
C ASP A 56 5.82 -9.50 -1.45
N LEU A 57 5.47 -8.93 -2.60
CA LEU A 57 5.95 -7.62 -3.05
C LEU A 57 4.80 -6.62 -3.11
N GLU A 58 4.15 -6.42 -1.97
CA GLU A 58 3.05 -5.46 -1.86
C GLU A 58 3.47 -4.15 -1.19
N ILE A 59 3.25 -3.06 -1.91
CA ILE A 59 3.52 -1.69 -1.50
C ILE A 59 2.20 -0.91 -1.49
N MET A 60 2.01 -0.09 -0.47
CA MET A 60 0.89 0.84 -0.38
C MET A 60 1.42 2.28 -0.41
N ILE A 61 0.83 3.13 -1.25
CA ILE A 61 1.09 4.57 -1.25
C ILE A 61 -0.16 5.25 -0.70
N MET A 62 0.01 6.09 0.31
CA MET A 62 -1.09 6.74 1.01
C MET A 62 -0.83 8.23 1.18
N ASP A 63 -1.86 9.03 0.89
CA ASP A 63 -1.88 10.47 1.08
C ASP A 63 -3.32 10.96 1.31
N GLU A 64 -3.50 12.13 1.89
CA GLU A 64 -4.83 12.71 2.09
C GLU A 64 -5.46 13.13 0.76
N LYS A 65 -4.63 13.59 -0.20
CA LYS A 65 -5.07 14.07 -1.51
C LYS A 65 -4.12 13.65 -2.61
N LEU A 66 -4.66 13.51 -3.82
CA LEU A 66 -3.88 13.24 -5.02
C LEU A 66 -3.08 14.50 -5.39
N ASN A 67 -1.75 14.38 -5.42
CA ASN A 67 -0.85 15.51 -5.64
C ASN A 67 0.41 15.09 -6.42
N ARG A 68 1.27 16.05 -6.78
CA ARG A 68 2.49 15.77 -7.55
C ARG A 68 3.47 14.84 -6.82
N ASN A 69 3.55 14.91 -5.49
CA ASN A 69 4.38 13.99 -4.70
C ASN A 69 3.83 12.57 -4.75
N PHE A 70 2.50 12.40 -4.82
CA PHE A 70 1.88 11.08 -4.96
C PHE A 70 2.29 10.41 -6.28
N TYR A 71 2.20 11.14 -7.39
CA TYR A 71 2.65 10.63 -8.69
C TYR A 71 4.15 10.39 -8.73
N LYS A 72 4.95 11.26 -8.10
CA LYS A 72 6.39 11.08 -7.97
C LYS A 72 6.71 9.81 -7.17
N ALA A 73 6.00 9.57 -6.07
CA ALA A 73 6.15 8.38 -5.25
C ALA A 73 5.80 7.11 -6.04
N LEU A 74 4.68 7.11 -6.75
CA LEU A 74 4.28 6.00 -7.62
C LEU A 74 5.36 5.70 -8.68
N HIS A 75 5.85 6.73 -9.36
CA HIS A 75 6.92 6.61 -10.34
C HIS A 75 8.20 6.03 -9.73
N LEU A 76 8.63 6.52 -8.57
CA LEU A 76 9.85 6.06 -7.90
C LEU A 76 9.73 4.60 -7.43
N VAL A 77 8.57 4.21 -6.91
CA VAL A 77 8.30 2.81 -6.56
C VAL A 77 8.40 1.93 -7.81
N LEU A 78 7.66 2.26 -8.86
CA LEU A 78 7.68 1.47 -10.11
C LEU A 78 9.10 1.34 -10.68
N ARG A 79 9.86 2.44 -10.72
CA ARG A 79 11.24 2.42 -11.23
C ARG A 79 12.20 1.62 -10.35
N THR A 80 12.04 1.67 -9.04
CA THR A 80 12.84 0.84 -8.12
C THR A 80 12.63 -0.64 -8.41
N PHE A 81 11.38 -1.07 -8.56
CA PHE A 81 11.07 -2.46 -8.84
C PHE A 81 11.52 -2.90 -10.23
N VAL A 82 11.29 -2.08 -11.26
CA VAL A 82 11.65 -2.40 -12.64
C VAL A 82 13.16 -2.37 -12.84
N ASP A 83 13.83 -1.27 -12.51
CA ASP A 83 15.24 -1.10 -12.90
C ASP A 83 16.23 -1.69 -11.89
N ASP A 84 15.89 -1.82 -10.59
CA ASP A 84 16.82 -2.37 -9.58
C ASP A 84 16.46 -3.78 -9.09
N LEU A 85 15.17 -4.13 -9.05
CA LEU A 85 14.71 -5.44 -8.56
C LEU A 85 14.36 -6.43 -9.68
N ASN A 86 14.37 -6.00 -10.94
CA ASN A 86 13.98 -6.81 -12.11
C ASN A 86 12.54 -7.38 -12.00
N GLU A 87 11.64 -6.62 -11.37
CA GLU A 87 10.25 -6.98 -11.19
C GLU A 87 9.38 -6.23 -12.21
N TYR A 88 9.11 -6.90 -13.33
CA TYR A 88 8.44 -6.29 -14.49
C TYR A 88 6.92 -6.48 -14.49
N SER A 89 6.43 -7.51 -13.81
CA SER A 89 5.02 -7.86 -13.77
C SER A 89 4.40 -7.29 -12.51
N PHE A 90 3.44 -6.38 -12.63
CA PHE A 90 2.72 -5.86 -11.46
C PHE A 90 1.26 -5.59 -11.77
N SER A 91 0.47 -5.49 -10.71
CA SER A 91 -0.90 -5.01 -10.76
C SER A 91 -1.05 -3.95 -9.68
N PHE A 92 -1.78 -2.89 -10.00
CA PHE A 92 -2.09 -1.89 -9.00
C PHE A 92 -3.55 -1.45 -9.10
N GLY A 93 -4.07 -1.00 -7.97
CA GLY A 93 -5.38 -0.38 -7.86
C GLY A 93 -5.26 0.90 -7.06
N MET A 94 -5.95 1.94 -7.49
CA MET A 94 -6.02 3.20 -6.78
C MET A 94 -7.45 3.47 -6.32
N TYR A 95 -7.56 3.92 -5.09
CA TYR A 95 -8.81 4.25 -4.42
C TYR A 95 -8.75 5.72 -4.05
N LEU A 96 -9.75 6.46 -4.51
CA LEU A 96 -9.89 7.88 -4.25
C LEU A 96 -11.04 8.10 -3.26
N PRO A 97 -10.98 9.17 -2.45
CA PRO A 97 -12.13 9.66 -1.72
C PRO A 97 -13.34 9.87 -2.66
N PRO A 98 -14.57 9.79 -2.15
CA PRO A 98 -15.76 10.01 -2.97
C PRO A 98 -15.80 11.45 -3.51
N MET A 99 -16.32 11.63 -4.72
CA MET A 99 -16.44 12.97 -5.35
C MET A 99 -17.54 13.85 -4.71
N ASN A 100 -18.55 13.24 -4.10
CA ASN A 100 -19.68 13.97 -3.49
C ASN A 100 -19.38 14.34 -2.04
N GLU A 101 -20.03 15.43 -1.60
CA GLU A 101 -19.86 16.11 -0.30
C GLU A 101 -19.42 15.17 0.82
N THR A 102 -18.23 15.50 1.35
CA THR A 102 -17.68 15.16 2.66
C THR A 102 -18.70 14.44 3.53
N SER A 103 -18.56 13.11 3.66
CA SER A 103 -19.32 12.39 4.67
C SER A 103 -19.00 13.04 6.02
N SER A 104 -19.98 13.70 6.62
CA SER A 104 -19.90 14.40 7.91
C SER A 104 -19.44 13.49 9.06
N ASP A 105 -19.36 12.18 8.80
CA ASP A 105 -18.86 11.14 9.70
C ASP A 105 -17.35 11.27 10.03
N GLY A 106 -16.56 12.11 9.36
CA GLY A 106 -15.13 12.32 9.68
C GLY A 106 -14.23 11.11 9.45
N HIS A 107 -14.73 10.07 8.77
CA HIS A 107 -14.06 8.82 8.46
C HIS A 107 -13.73 8.70 6.97
N GLU A 108 -13.24 9.80 6.40
CA GLU A 108 -12.93 9.85 4.98
C GLU A 108 -11.77 8.90 4.64
N MET A 109 -11.96 8.15 3.56
CA MET A 109 -10.94 7.26 3.05
C MET A 109 -9.86 8.10 2.37
N PRO A 110 -8.58 7.94 2.71
CA PRO A 110 -7.50 8.65 2.04
C PRO A 110 -7.35 8.18 0.59
N VAL A 111 -6.51 8.89 -0.17
CA VAL A 111 -6.02 8.37 -1.45
C VAL A 111 -5.07 7.21 -1.16
N VAL A 112 -5.40 6.03 -1.67
CA VAL A 112 -4.59 4.82 -1.50
C VAL A 112 -4.30 4.22 -2.86
N CYS A 113 -3.03 3.97 -3.17
CA CYS A 113 -2.62 3.10 -4.28
C CYS A 113 -1.96 1.85 -3.71
N ARG A 114 -2.46 0.67 -4.06
CA ARG A 114 -1.84 -0.61 -3.72
C ARG A 114 -1.17 -1.17 -4.96
N LEU A 115 0.12 -1.45 -4.87
CA LEU A 115 0.90 -2.11 -5.90
C LEU A 115 1.28 -3.50 -5.43
N VAL A 116 1.06 -4.49 -6.27
CA VAL A 116 1.49 -5.87 -6.05
C VAL A 116 2.36 -6.28 -7.22
N PHE A 117 3.64 -6.51 -6.96
CA PHE A 117 4.55 -7.05 -7.96
C PHE A 117 4.47 -8.58 -7.92
N ARG A 118 4.40 -9.17 -9.11
CA ARG A 118 4.47 -10.60 -9.34
C ARG A 118 5.93 -10.89 -9.70
N ASN A 119 6.53 -11.78 -8.93
CA ASN A 119 7.85 -12.33 -9.22
C ASN A 119 7.95 -12.79 -10.69
N PRO A 120 9.16 -12.98 -11.26
CA PRO A 120 9.32 -13.47 -12.62
C PRO A 120 8.51 -14.75 -12.89
N VAL A 121 7.98 -14.92 -14.10
CA VAL A 121 7.10 -16.06 -14.45
C VAL A 121 7.78 -17.43 -14.22
N THR A 122 9.11 -17.46 -14.21
CA THR A 122 9.91 -18.65 -13.91
C THR A 122 9.88 -19.07 -12.43
N ASN A 123 9.43 -18.20 -11.53
CA ASN A 123 9.32 -18.50 -10.11
C ASN A 123 7.96 -19.15 -9.80
N LEU A 124 7.99 -20.30 -9.11
CA LEU A 124 6.81 -21.10 -8.75
C LEU A 124 5.82 -20.35 -7.83
N ARG A 125 6.23 -19.24 -7.21
CA ARG A 125 5.40 -18.42 -6.30
C ARG A 125 4.89 -17.13 -6.94
N SER A 126 5.06 -16.97 -8.25
CA SER A 126 4.66 -15.74 -8.96
C SER A 126 3.17 -15.59 -9.16
N ASP A 127 2.44 -16.71 -9.16
CA ASP A 127 0.99 -16.73 -9.34
C ASP A 127 0.24 -16.82 -8.00
N MET A 128 -1.07 -16.56 -8.03
CA MET A 128 -1.97 -16.90 -6.94
C MET A 128 -2.23 -18.41 -6.94
N ASN A 129 -2.03 -19.05 -5.79
CA ASN A 129 -2.30 -20.47 -5.64
C ASN A 129 -3.60 -20.71 -4.85
N GLY A 130 -4.00 -21.98 -4.72
CA GLY A 130 -5.21 -22.35 -3.98
C GLY A 130 -5.21 -21.91 -2.51
N LEU A 131 -4.03 -21.80 -1.87
CA LEU A 131 -3.95 -21.29 -0.50
C LEU A 131 -4.29 -19.80 -0.46
N ASP A 132 -3.74 -19.01 -1.38
CA ASP A 132 -4.02 -17.56 -1.44
C ASP A 132 -5.51 -17.28 -1.73
N LEU A 133 -6.16 -18.12 -2.52
CA LEU A 133 -7.56 -17.96 -2.92
C LEU A 133 -8.55 -18.44 -1.85
N TYR A 134 -8.26 -19.57 -1.19
CA TYR A 134 -9.25 -20.26 -0.34
C TYR A 134 -8.88 -20.30 1.14
N THR A 135 -7.66 -19.92 1.51
CA THR A 135 -7.20 -19.99 2.90
C THR A 135 -6.63 -18.66 3.38
N SER A 136 -5.34 -18.42 3.21
CA SER A 136 -4.61 -17.26 3.69
C SER A 136 -3.42 -16.96 2.79
N SER A 137 -3.00 -15.70 2.79
CA SER A 137 -1.86 -15.24 2.02
C SER A 137 -0.56 -15.88 2.50
N VAL A 138 0.20 -16.49 1.57
CA VAL A 138 1.49 -17.10 1.88
C VAL A 138 2.61 -16.11 1.57
N ILE A 139 3.22 -15.57 2.62
CA ILE A 139 4.27 -14.56 2.52
C ILE A 139 5.62 -15.19 2.87
N GLY A 140 6.53 -15.24 1.90
CA GLY A 140 7.87 -15.79 2.03
C GLY A 140 8.99 -14.76 2.14
N LYS A 141 8.74 -13.51 1.72
CA LYS A 141 9.77 -12.44 1.79
C LYS A 141 9.68 -11.66 3.11
N ASP A 142 10.83 -11.32 3.69
CA ASP A 142 10.89 -10.46 4.87
C ASP A 142 10.54 -9.00 4.50
N ARG A 143 9.72 -8.35 5.34
CA ARG A 143 9.20 -6.99 5.10
C ARG A 143 10.28 -5.92 5.22
N TYR A 144 11.23 -6.09 6.14
CA TYR A 144 12.34 -5.16 6.35
C TYR A 144 13.40 -5.30 5.26
N VAL A 145 13.60 -6.50 4.71
CA VAL A 145 14.42 -6.69 3.51
C VAL A 145 13.81 -5.93 2.33
N LEU A 146 12.51 -6.07 2.11
CA LEU A 146 11.80 -5.34 1.04
C LEU A 146 11.87 -3.83 1.26
N TYR A 147 11.69 -3.36 2.50
CA TYR A 147 11.81 -1.96 2.85
C TYR A 147 13.19 -1.39 2.50
N ARG A 148 14.27 -2.07 2.88
CA ARG A 148 15.65 -1.64 2.56
C ARG A 148 15.85 -1.52 1.05
N GLN A 149 15.46 -2.55 0.31
CA GLN A 149 15.53 -2.55 -1.16
C GLN A 149 14.78 -1.38 -1.79
N LEU A 150 13.56 -1.11 -1.29
CA LEU A 150 12.74 0.00 -1.77
C LEU A 150 13.38 1.35 -1.43
N LYS A 151 13.89 1.50 -0.21
CA LYS A 151 14.53 2.72 0.27
C LYS A 151 15.76 3.05 -0.57
N ASP A 152 16.63 2.08 -0.81
CA ASP A 152 17.85 2.27 -1.59
C ASP A 152 17.54 2.72 -3.03
N GLY A 153 16.57 2.09 -3.68
CA GLY A 153 16.16 2.46 -5.04
C GLY A 153 15.49 3.83 -5.12
N VAL A 154 14.71 4.21 -4.11
CA VAL A 154 14.11 5.55 -4.01
C VAL A 154 15.20 6.60 -3.80
N GLU A 155 16.11 6.40 -2.86
CA GLU A 155 17.20 7.35 -2.55
C GLU A 155 18.15 7.55 -3.73
N LYS A 156 18.47 6.47 -4.48
CA LYS A 156 19.29 6.52 -5.70
C LYS A 156 18.75 7.49 -6.75
N ARG A 157 17.42 7.66 -6.83
CA ARG A 157 16.74 8.51 -7.83
C ARG A 157 16.30 9.87 -7.31
N LEU A 158 16.43 10.10 -6.00
CA LEU A 158 16.17 11.41 -5.40
C LEU A 158 17.39 12.32 -5.41
N LYS A 159 18.59 11.75 -5.50
CA LYS A 159 19.86 12.44 -5.77
C LYS A 159 19.91 12.91 -7.22
#